data_AF-A0A5E8GUP2-F1
#
_entry.id   AF-A0A5E8GUP2-F1
#
_cell.length_a   1.000
_cell.length_b   1.000
_cell.length_c   1.000
_cell.angle_alpha   90.00
_cell.angle_beta   90.00
_cell.angle_gamma   90.00
#
_symmetry.space_group_name_H-M   'P 1'
#
loop_
_entity.id
_entity.type
_entity.pdbx_description
1 polymer ?
#
loop_
_entity_poly.entity_id
_entity_poly.type
_entity_poly.pdbx_seq_one_letter_code
_entity_poly.pdbx_strand_id
1 'polypeptide(L)'
;MAILRQPVTAVVIAFWFCFWLLNGLDKFFARQDIGFVHWWGNHRVEKFTMYFDRLDIDPGFVTATLIFAGIVEFFAAALFLVAGIRLVKNQPGVAYRTDLAIAVSIAVFLGFAIFDVVVGDRAELLEHSTYVGVLLVSFLAVAAESFFQHLKDLDSNSTINRRYPPELN
;
A
#
# COMPACT_ATOMS: atom_id res chain seq x y z
N MET A 1 -3.75 2.90 -23.82
CA MET A 1 -4.02 2.07 -22.62
C MET A 1 -4.28 3.00 -21.44
N ALA A 2 -5.32 2.79 -20.64
CA ALA A 2 -5.69 3.67 -19.51
C ALA A 2 -4.54 3.89 -18.50
N ILE A 3 -3.70 2.88 -18.32
CA ILE A 3 -2.48 2.91 -17.49
C ILE A 3 -1.50 4.02 -17.93
N LEU A 4 -1.41 4.31 -19.23
CA LEU A 4 -0.55 5.38 -19.75
C LEU A 4 -1.12 6.78 -19.47
N ARG A 5 -2.42 6.89 -19.12
CA ARG A 5 -3.00 8.17 -18.70
C ARG A 5 -2.65 8.47 -17.25
N GLN A 6 -2.69 7.47 -16.36
CA GLN A 6 -2.45 7.55 -14.92
C GLN A 6 -1.21 6.73 -14.46
N PRO A 7 -0.01 6.99 -14.99
CA PRO A 7 1.18 6.18 -14.68
C PRO A 7 1.59 6.24 -13.20
N VAL A 8 1.46 7.40 -12.53
CA VAL A 8 1.85 7.53 -11.11
C VAL A 8 0.90 6.72 -10.24
N THR A 9 -0.40 6.85 -10.46
CA THR A 9 -1.43 6.07 -9.76
C THR A 9 -1.24 4.56 -10.00
N ALA A 10 -0.87 4.16 -11.21
CA ALA A 10 -0.58 2.75 -11.51
C ALA A 10 0.59 2.20 -10.66
N VAL A 11 1.68 2.95 -10.56
CA VAL A 11 2.85 2.57 -9.75
C VAL A 11 2.48 2.50 -8.28
N VAL A 12 1.76 3.49 -7.76
CA VAL A 12 1.30 3.52 -6.35
C VAL A 12 0.44 2.30 -6.04
N ILE A 13 -0.55 1.99 -6.89
CA ILE A 13 -1.42 0.82 -6.71
C ILE A 13 -0.59 -0.46 -6.73
N ALA A 14 0.28 -0.64 -7.74
CA ALA A 14 1.05 -1.87 -7.90
C ALA A 14 2.02 -2.08 -6.74
N PHE A 15 2.73 -1.03 -6.32
CA PHE A 15 3.66 -1.08 -5.20
C PHE A 15 2.96 -1.49 -3.91
N TRP A 16 1.90 -0.78 -3.52
CA TRP A 16 1.22 -1.06 -2.25
C TRP A 16 0.41 -2.36 -2.27
N PHE A 17 -0.13 -2.76 -3.43
CA PHE A 17 -0.71 -4.09 -3.60
C PHE A 17 0.32 -5.19 -3.31
N CYS A 18 1.48 -5.14 -3.99
CA CYS A 18 2.55 -6.11 -3.80
C CYS A 18 3.09 -6.06 -2.38
N PHE A 19 3.29 -4.87 -1.81
CA PHE A 19 3.75 -4.71 -0.44
C PHE A 19 2.84 -5.45 0.55
N TRP A 20 1.53 -5.17 0.52
CA TRP A 20 0.59 -5.78 1.46
C TRP A 20 0.39 -7.28 1.19
N LEU A 21 0.32 -7.68 -0.07
CA LEU A 21 0.19 -9.08 -0.44
C LEU A 21 1.40 -9.90 0.03
N LEU A 22 2.61 -9.43 -0.25
CA LEU A 22 3.82 -10.16 0.11
C LEU A 22 4.04 -10.19 1.62
N ASN A 23 3.73 -9.12 2.35
CA ASN A 23 3.77 -9.12 3.82
C ASN A 23 2.74 -10.07 4.43
N GLY A 24 1.54 -10.14 3.85
CA GLY A 24 0.51 -11.09 4.24
C GLY A 24 0.98 -12.53 4.03
N LEU A 25 1.49 -12.83 2.83
CA LEU A 25 2.02 -14.16 2.48
C LEU A 25 3.20 -14.56 3.36
N ASP A 26 4.05 -13.61 3.76
CA ASP A 26 5.21 -13.85 4.63
C ASP A 26 4.81 -14.55 5.94
N LYS A 27 3.64 -14.23 6.48
CA LYS A 27 3.14 -14.81 7.73
C LYS A 27 2.70 -16.27 7.61
N PHE A 28 2.44 -16.75 6.39
CA PHE A 28 2.02 -18.13 6.12
C PHE A 28 3.16 -18.98 5.57
N PHE A 29 4.04 -18.38 4.76
CA PHE A 29 5.07 -19.10 4.02
C PHE A 29 6.49 -18.87 4.52
N ALA A 30 6.70 -18.08 5.59
CA ALA A 30 8.03 -17.87 6.15
C ALA A 30 8.78 -19.20 6.29
N ARG A 31 9.95 -19.29 5.63
CA ARG A 31 10.91 -20.40 5.68
C ARG A 31 10.40 -21.71 5.11
N GLN A 32 9.41 -21.64 4.23
CA GLN A 32 8.95 -22.79 3.48
C GLN A 32 9.56 -22.77 2.08
N ASP A 33 9.88 -23.97 1.58
CA ASP A 33 10.20 -24.16 0.17
C ASP A 33 8.89 -24.16 -0.62
N ILE A 34 8.66 -23.10 -1.39
CA ILE A 34 7.50 -22.99 -2.28
C ILE A 34 7.93 -23.46 -3.66
N GLY A 35 7.83 -24.78 -3.89
CA GLY A 35 8.25 -25.39 -5.14
C GLY A 35 9.75 -25.26 -5.37
N PHE A 36 10.16 -24.34 -6.23
CA PHE A 36 11.57 -24.10 -6.60
C PHE A 36 12.19 -22.86 -5.94
N VAL A 37 11.46 -22.16 -5.05
CA VAL A 37 11.94 -20.96 -4.36
C VAL A 37 11.91 -21.17 -2.85
N HIS A 38 13.03 -20.93 -2.18
CA HIS A 38 13.09 -20.86 -0.72
C HIS A 38 12.64 -19.47 -0.25
N TRP A 39 11.56 -19.40 0.55
CA TRP A 39 11.02 -18.14 1.04
C TRP A 39 11.72 -17.68 2.32
N TRP A 40 12.70 -16.79 2.22
CA TRP A 40 13.53 -16.26 3.33
C TRP A 40 12.82 -15.28 4.28
N GLY A 41 11.51 -15.36 4.37
CA GLY A 41 10.66 -14.52 5.21
C GLY A 41 11.14 -14.34 6.65
N ASN A 42 10.66 -13.29 7.31
CA ASN A 42 11.13 -12.94 8.64
C ASN A 42 10.66 -13.97 9.69
N HIS A 43 11.41 -14.10 10.80
CA HIS A 43 11.09 -14.98 11.92
C HIS A 43 9.92 -14.44 12.76
N ARG A 44 8.75 -14.26 12.15
CA ARG A 44 7.60 -13.61 12.80
C ARG A 44 7.10 -14.36 14.03
N VAL A 45 7.15 -15.70 14.03
CA VAL A 45 6.78 -16.51 15.21
C VAL A 45 7.70 -16.24 16.38
N GLU A 46 9.02 -16.41 16.19
CA GLU A 46 10.01 -16.17 17.25
C GLU A 46 9.95 -14.72 17.77
N LYS A 47 9.81 -13.76 16.86
CA LYS A 47 9.69 -12.35 17.22
C LYS A 47 8.46 -12.05 18.05
N PHE A 48 7.29 -12.58 17.67
CA PHE A 48 6.05 -12.41 18.42
C PHE A 48 6.06 -13.19 19.73
N THR A 49 6.71 -14.36 19.81
CA THR A 49 6.93 -15.05 21.09
C THR A 49 7.70 -14.15 22.05
N MET A 50 8.79 -13.50 21.60
CA MET A 50 9.52 -12.54 22.44
C MET A 50 8.67 -11.35 22.89
N TYR A 51 7.74 -10.86 22.06
CA TYR A 51 6.82 -9.79 22.47
C TYR A 51 5.84 -10.25 23.54
N PHE A 52 5.31 -11.46 23.40
CA PHE A 52 4.31 -12.02 24.31
C PHE A 52 4.95 -12.33 25.66
N ASP A 53 6.18 -12.85 25.67
CA ASP A 53 6.97 -13.03 26.88
C ASP A 53 7.20 -11.71 27.64
N ARG A 54 7.47 -10.60 26.93
CA ARG A 54 7.63 -9.27 27.54
C ARG A 54 6.34 -8.73 28.15
N LEU A 55 5.20 -9.08 27.56
CA LEU A 55 3.87 -8.63 28.00
C LEU A 55 3.23 -9.58 29.02
N ASP A 56 3.91 -10.67 29.39
CA ASP A 56 3.36 -11.73 30.25
C ASP A 56 2.05 -12.32 29.69
N ILE A 57 1.99 -12.46 28.36
CA ILE A 57 0.86 -13.04 27.62
C ILE A 57 1.22 -14.46 27.19
N ASP A 58 0.25 -15.38 27.29
CA ASP A 58 0.42 -16.77 26.85
C ASP A 58 0.88 -16.86 25.37
N PRO A 59 2.03 -17.50 25.09
CA PRO A 59 2.53 -17.71 23.73
C PRO A 59 1.56 -18.45 22.80
N GLY A 60 0.57 -19.18 23.34
CA GLY A 60 -0.47 -19.85 22.56
C GLY A 60 -1.26 -18.90 21.62
N PHE A 61 -1.28 -17.60 21.92
CA PHE A 61 -1.96 -16.59 21.12
C PHE A 61 -1.11 -16.01 19.98
N VAL A 62 0.19 -16.34 19.88
CA VAL A 62 1.10 -15.81 18.84
C VAL A 62 0.59 -16.16 17.43
N THR A 63 0.28 -17.42 17.18
CA THR A 63 -0.19 -17.86 15.85
C THR A 63 -1.50 -17.19 15.47
N ALA A 64 -2.45 -17.07 16.41
CA ALA A 64 -3.72 -16.38 16.17
C ALA A 64 -3.50 -14.90 15.81
N THR A 65 -2.55 -14.25 16.49
CA THR A 65 -2.21 -12.83 16.26
C THR A 65 -1.56 -12.63 14.89
N LEU A 66 -0.66 -13.53 14.48
CA LEU A 66 -0.06 -13.50 13.15
C LEU A 66 -1.08 -13.74 12.04
N ILE A 67 -1.99 -14.69 12.22
CA ILE A 67 -3.09 -14.94 11.27
C ILE A 67 -3.97 -13.70 11.15
N PHE A 68 -4.36 -13.09 12.27
CA PHE A 68 -5.14 -11.86 12.28
C PHE A 68 -4.43 -10.74 11.53
N ALA A 69 -3.15 -10.49 11.81
CA ALA A 69 -2.36 -9.51 11.10
C ALA A 69 -2.31 -9.79 9.60
N GLY A 70 -2.08 -11.05 9.19
CA GLY A 70 -2.07 -11.45 7.79
C GLY A 70 -3.41 -11.23 7.08
N ILE A 71 -4.54 -11.46 7.75
CA ILE A 71 -5.87 -11.17 7.19
C ILE A 71 -6.05 -9.67 6.97
N VAL A 72 -5.65 -8.83 7.93
CA VAL A 72 -5.72 -7.37 7.80
C VAL A 72 -4.87 -6.88 6.61
N GLU A 73 -3.68 -7.44 6.43
CA GLU A 73 -2.80 -7.11 5.31
C GLU A 73 -3.38 -7.54 3.97
N PHE A 74 -3.94 -8.76 3.87
CA PHE A 74 -4.62 -9.19 2.65
C PHE A 74 -5.86 -8.34 2.34
N PHE A 75 -6.58 -7.89 3.36
CA PHE A 75 -7.67 -6.95 3.16
C PHE A 75 -7.19 -5.63 2.56
N ALA A 76 -6.08 -5.06 3.07
CA ALA A 76 -5.47 -3.86 2.49
C ALA A 76 -5.02 -4.10 1.03
N ALA A 77 -4.38 -5.24 0.75
CA ALA A 77 -4.01 -5.64 -0.61
C ALA A 77 -5.23 -5.72 -1.53
N ALA A 78 -6.34 -6.31 -1.07
CA ALA A 78 -7.57 -6.42 -1.85
C ALA A 78 -8.15 -5.06 -2.25
N LEU A 79 -8.05 -4.03 -1.40
CA LEU A 79 -8.48 -2.67 -1.75
C LEU A 79 -7.66 -2.09 -2.91
N PHE A 80 -6.33 -2.27 -2.90
CA PHE A 80 -5.48 -1.87 -4.03
C PHE A 80 -5.75 -2.70 -5.28
N LEU A 81 -6.03 -4.00 -5.14
CA LEU A 81 -6.43 -4.84 -6.28
C LEU A 81 -7.71 -4.33 -6.94
N VAL A 82 -8.71 -3.95 -6.14
CA VAL A 82 -9.96 -3.37 -6.66
C VAL A 82 -9.69 -2.05 -7.39
N ALA A 83 -8.83 -1.18 -6.84
CA ALA A 83 -8.41 0.05 -7.52
C ALA A 83 -7.69 -0.24 -8.85
N GLY A 84 -6.79 -1.23 -8.86
CA GLY A 84 -6.06 -1.68 -10.05
C GLY A 84 -6.96 -2.26 -11.15
N ILE A 85 -7.94 -3.09 -10.79
CA ILE A 85 -8.94 -3.62 -11.74
C ILE A 85 -9.73 -2.47 -12.38
N ARG A 86 -10.11 -1.45 -11.60
CA ARG A 86 -10.81 -0.27 -12.13
C ARG A 86 -9.93 0.54 -13.07
N LEU A 87 -8.65 0.71 -12.73
CA LEU A 87 -7.68 1.40 -13.58
C LEU A 87 -7.51 0.70 -14.93
N VAL A 88 -7.35 -0.64 -14.93
CA VAL A 88 -7.23 -1.44 -16.16
C VAL A 88 -8.50 -1.36 -17.00
N LYS A 89 -9.68 -1.37 -16.35
CA LYS A 89 -10.98 -1.24 -17.02
C LYS A 89 -11.35 0.20 -17.40
N ASN A 90 -10.48 1.19 -17.13
CA ASN A 90 -10.73 2.61 -17.39
C ASN A 90 -12.04 3.12 -16.76
N GLN A 91 -12.36 2.64 -15.56
CA GLN A 91 -13.58 3.03 -14.85
C GLN A 91 -13.39 4.33 -14.07
N PRO A 92 -14.44 5.14 -13.89
CA PRO A 92 -14.34 6.34 -13.05
C PRO A 92 -14.10 5.98 -11.58
N GLY A 93 -13.46 6.92 -10.86
CA GLY A 93 -13.23 6.81 -9.41
C GLY A 93 -12.02 5.96 -9.02
N VAL A 94 -11.03 5.78 -9.91
CA VAL A 94 -9.74 5.14 -9.55
C VAL A 94 -9.06 5.88 -8.41
N ALA A 95 -8.86 7.19 -8.55
CA ALA A 95 -8.23 8.03 -7.53
C ALA A 95 -8.90 7.85 -6.16
N TYR A 96 -10.23 8.01 -6.10
CA TYR A 96 -10.99 7.79 -4.86
C TYR A 96 -10.79 6.40 -4.22
N ARG A 97 -10.73 5.34 -5.03
CA ARG A 97 -10.51 3.97 -4.51
C ARG A 97 -9.08 3.76 -4.04
N THR A 98 -8.11 4.34 -4.73
CA THR A 98 -6.72 4.37 -4.29
C THR A 98 -6.57 5.15 -2.99
N ASP A 99 -7.22 6.31 -2.87
CA ASP A 99 -7.21 7.13 -1.65
C ASP A 99 -7.81 6.38 -0.47
N LEU A 100 -8.91 5.66 -0.67
CA LEU A 100 -9.50 4.80 0.35
C LEU A 100 -8.54 3.69 0.79
N ALA A 101 -7.88 3.03 -0.16
CA ALA A 101 -6.89 1.98 0.13
C ALA A 101 -5.69 2.54 0.92
N ILE A 102 -5.22 3.74 0.56
CA ILE A 102 -4.17 4.46 1.28
C ILE A 102 -4.62 4.82 2.70
N ALA A 103 -5.83 5.37 2.86
CA ALA A 103 -6.36 5.75 4.17
C ALA A 103 -6.49 4.54 5.11
N VAL A 104 -7.00 3.41 4.61
CA VAL A 104 -7.04 2.15 5.37
C VAL A 104 -5.63 1.68 5.72
N SER A 105 -4.68 1.74 4.79
CA SER A 105 -3.28 1.37 5.04
C SER A 105 -2.64 2.22 6.15
N ILE A 106 -2.90 3.54 6.16
CA ILE A 106 -2.45 4.44 7.22
C ILE A 106 -3.03 4.02 8.56
N ALA A 107 -4.32 3.70 8.62
CA ALA A 107 -4.97 3.25 9.86
C ALA A 107 -4.36 1.92 10.37
N VAL A 108 -4.08 0.98 9.47
CA VAL A 108 -3.42 -0.30 9.82
C VAL A 108 -2.03 -0.04 10.39
N PHE A 109 -1.19 0.74 9.70
CA PHE A 109 0.15 1.06 10.19
C PHE A 109 0.15 1.87 11.48
N LEU A 110 -0.84 2.74 11.69
CA LEU A 110 -0.99 3.42 12.97
C LEU A 110 -1.29 2.42 14.10
N GLY A 111 -2.15 1.44 13.83
CA GLY A 111 -2.39 0.33 14.76
C GLY A 111 -1.13 -0.47 15.07
N PHE A 112 -0.33 -0.80 14.06
CA PHE A 112 0.95 -1.48 14.24
C PHE A 112 1.96 -0.63 15.02
N ALA A 113 2.08 0.66 14.70
CA ALA A 113 2.95 1.58 15.43
C ALA A 113 2.56 1.71 16.92
N ILE A 114 1.26 1.75 17.23
CA ILE A 114 0.78 1.72 18.62
C ILE A 114 1.21 0.41 19.29
N PHE A 115 1.03 -0.73 18.61
CA PHE A 115 1.47 -2.02 19.12
C PHE A 115 2.98 -2.06 19.38
N ASP A 116 3.80 -1.54 18.46
CA ASP A 116 5.25 -1.49 18.59
C ASP A 116 5.71 -0.69 19.81
N VAL A 117 5.02 0.41 20.12
CA VAL A 117 5.28 1.18 21.35
C VAL A 117 4.98 0.34 22.59
N VAL A 118 3.88 -0.41 22.58
CA VAL A 118 3.45 -1.27 23.69
C VAL A 118 4.43 -2.43 23.92
N VAL A 119 4.88 -3.11 22.86
CA VAL A 119 5.86 -4.22 22.97
C VAL A 119 7.31 -3.76 23.09
N GLY A 120 7.55 -2.45 22.93
CA GLY A 120 8.85 -1.83 23.02
C GLY A 120 9.77 -2.09 21.82
N ASP A 121 9.23 -2.34 20.63
CA ASP A 121 10.02 -2.51 19.41
C ASP A 121 10.22 -1.17 18.69
N ARG A 122 11.39 -0.55 18.92
CA ARG A 122 11.71 0.75 18.31
C ARG A 122 12.09 0.67 16.84
N ALA A 123 12.52 -0.50 16.36
CA ALA A 123 12.90 -0.68 14.96
C ALA A 123 11.63 -0.78 14.09
N GLU A 124 10.67 -1.64 14.47
CA GLU A 124 9.40 -1.75 13.74
C GLU A 124 8.59 -0.44 13.83
N LEU A 125 8.63 0.24 14.99
CA LEU A 125 7.98 1.55 15.12
C LEU A 125 8.49 2.55 14.09
N LEU A 126 9.80 2.60 13.86
CA LEU A 126 10.41 3.49 12.87
C LEU A 126 10.00 3.08 11.44
N GLU A 127 10.01 1.77 11.14
CA GLU A 127 9.59 1.25 9.83
C GLU A 127 8.12 1.57 9.53
N HIS A 128 7.19 1.23 10.44
CA HIS A 128 5.77 1.51 10.29
C HIS A 128 5.47 3.01 10.20
N SER A 129 6.16 3.84 11.00
CA SER A 129 6.03 5.31 10.91
C SER A 129 6.51 5.84 9.56
N THR A 130 7.60 5.27 9.02
CA THR A 130 8.12 5.63 7.70
C THR A 130 7.12 5.26 6.61
N TYR A 131 6.48 4.10 6.69
CA TYR A 131 5.45 3.70 5.74
C TYR A 131 4.24 4.63 5.74
N VAL A 132 3.82 5.13 6.90
CA VAL A 132 2.78 6.19 6.98
C VAL A 132 3.22 7.43 6.20
N GLY A 133 4.47 7.87 6.36
CA GLY A 133 5.04 8.99 5.59
C GLY A 133 4.99 8.74 4.07
N VAL A 134 5.42 7.55 3.63
CA VAL A 134 5.41 7.18 2.19
C VAL A 134 3.98 7.06 1.65
N LEU A 135 3.01 6.61 2.46
CA LEU A 135 1.59 6.60 2.09
C LEU A 135 1.03 8.02 1.92
N LEU A 136 1.39 8.96 2.78
CA LEU A 136 0.98 10.36 2.64
C LEU A 136 1.56 10.99 1.36
N VAL A 137 2.81 10.69 1.03
CA VAL A 137 3.42 11.10 -0.24
C VAL A 137 2.71 10.44 -1.43
N SER A 138 2.36 9.15 -1.30
CA SER A 138 1.62 8.41 -2.34
C SER A 138 0.24 9.03 -2.59
N PHE A 139 -0.47 9.41 -1.53
CA PHE A 139 -1.75 10.13 -1.62
C PHE A 139 -1.59 11.46 -2.36
N LEU A 140 -0.60 12.28 -1.98
CA LEU A 140 -0.34 13.54 -2.64
C LEU A 140 0.00 13.36 -4.13
N ALA A 141 0.77 12.31 -4.46
CA ALA A 141 1.13 12.00 -5.83
C ALA A 141 -0.09 11.61 -6.69
N VAL A 142 -0.99 10.78 -6.16
CA VAL A 142 -2.26 10.39 -6.82
C VAL A 142 -3.16 11.62 -7.01
N ALA A 143 -3.32 12.45 -5.97
CA ALA A 143 -4.12 13.66 -6.03
C ALA A 143 -3.58 14.66 -7.07
N ALA A 144 -2.26 14.87 -7.08
CA ALA A 144 -1.60 15.75 -8.04
C ALA A 144 -1.79 15.27 -9.49
N GLU A 145 -1.58 13.97 -9.75
CA GLU A 145 -1.80 13.40 -11.08
C GLU A 145 -3.26 13.56 -11.55
N SER A 146 -4.22 13.29 -10.66
CA SER A 146 -5.65 13.49 -10.96
C SER A 146 -5.97 14.96 -11.28
N PHE A 147 -5.39 15.90 -10.54
CA PHE A 147 -5.57 17.33 -10.77
C PHE A 147 -4.99 17.77 -12.13
N PHE A 148 -3.76 17.38 -12.44
CA PHE A 148 -3.12 17.72 -13.72
C PHE A 148 -3.83 17.09 -14.91
N GLN A 149 -4.40 15.90 -14.76
CA GLN A 149 -5.25 15.30 -15.80
C GLN A 149 -6.51 16.10 -16.02
N HIS A 150 -7.18 16.54 -14.96
CA HIS A 150 -8.35 17.39 -15.08
C HIS A 150 -8.05 18.69 -15.83
N LEU A 151 -6.92 19.34 -15.52
CA LEU A 151 -6.48 20.53 -16.27
C LEU A 151 -6.20 20.24 -17.75
N LYS A 152 -5.53 19.12 -18.07
CA LYS A 152 -5.28 18.71 -19.46
C LYS A 152 -6.58 18.44 -20.21
N ASP A 153 -7.56 17.81 -19.56
CA ASP A 153 -8.86 17.52 -20.16
C ASP A 153 -9.64 18.83 -20.43
N LEU A 154 -9.57 19.82 -19.52
CA LEU A 154 -10.12 21.16 -19.76
C LEU A 154 -9.44 21.87 -20.93
N ASP A 155 -8.10 21.82 -21.00
CA ASP A 155 -7.34 22.49 -22.07
C ASP A 155 -7.46 21.79 -23.43
N SER A 156 -7.73 20.48 -23.46
CA SER A 156 -7.99 19.74 -24.71
C SER A 156 -9.22 20.26 -25.48
N ASN A 157 -10.18 20.85 -24.76
CA ASN A 157 -11.37 21.51 -25.31
C ASN A 157 -11.14 23.01 -25.60
N SER A 158 -10.00 23.57 -25.17
CA SER A 158 -9.58 24.95 -25.44
C SER A 158 -8.86 25.01 -26.79
N THR A 159 -9.25 25.98 -27.63
CA THR A 159 -8.56 26.26 -28.90
C THR A 159 -7.28 27.06 -28.71
N ILE A 160 -6.98 27.52 -27.48
CA ILE A 160 -5.90 28.46 -27.19
C ILE A 160 -4.51 27.82 -27.37
N ASN A 161 -4.38 26.50 -27.18
CA ASN A 161 -3.11 25.77 -27.27
C ASN A 161 -2.96 24.85 -28.49
N ARG A 162 -3.82 24.96 -29.52
CA ARG A 162 -3.74 24.07 -30.71
C ARG A 162 -2.60 24.39 -31.69
N ARG A 163 -1.85 25.47 -31.50
CA ARG A 163 -0.60 25.72 -32.25
C ARG A 163 0.52 26.03 -31.26
N TYR A 164 1.35 25.02 -31.02
CA TYR A 164 2.72 25.24 -30.56
C TYR A 164 3.69 24.78 -31.67
N PRO A 165 4.63 25.63 -32.12
CA PRO A 165 4.84 26.99 -31.63
C PRO A 165 3.72 27.94 -32.09
N PRO A 166 3.44 29.02 -31.33
CA PRO A 166 2.54 30.07 -31.77
C PRO A 166 3.08 30.68 -33.07
N GLU A 167 2.19 30.94 -34.03
CA GLU A 167 2.59 31.60 -35.26
C GLU A 167 3.12 32.99 -34.93
N LEU A 168 4.40 33.20 -35.26
CA LEU A 168 5.04 34.50 -35.22
C LEU A 168 4.47 35.32 -36.38
N ASN A 169 3.44 36.12 -36.09
CA ASN A 169 3.06 37.26 -36.92
C ASN A 169 3.83 38.49 -36.45
#